data_AF-A0A6C0LVI8-F1
#
_entry.id   AF-A0A6C0LVI8-F1
#
_cell.length_a   1.000
_cell.length_b   1.000
_cell.length_c   1.000
_cell.angle_alpha   90.00
_cell.angle_beta   90.00
_cell.angle_gamma   90.00
#
_symmetry.space_group_name_H-M   'P 1'
#
loop_
_entity.id
_entity.type
_entity.pdbx_description
1 polymer ?
#
loop_
_entity_poly.entity_id
_entity_poly.type
_entity_poly.pdbx_seq_one_letter_code
_entity_poly.pdbx_strand_id
1 'polypeptide(L)'
;MVWMFIISILLISYILTIYSDDNKFYRFGPQPDLIILGFTIDTPEKYSLIVLYAIINTIIRNLDHNIIFPWITLNVQNMNAQNTEINKISHQYEISITNTVYSWFDWLIYIHMLLAQIDMFLLELTTDVIAIYFVTRWYIKNKTIINDTIINDIIL
;
A
#
# COMPACT_ATOMS: atom_id res chain seq x y z
N MET A 1 10.75 15.87 7.74
CA MET A 1 10.99 14.41 7.88
C MET A 1 11.20 14.01 9.33
N VAL A 2 12.26 14.47 10.01
CA VAL A 2 12.52 14.10 11.43
C VAL A 2 11.35 14.39 12.37
N TRP A 3 10.67 15.53 12.18
CA TRP A 3 9.49 15.91 12.98
C TRP A 3 8.32 14.92 12.84
N MET A 4 8.16 14.27 11.67
CA MET A 4 7.10 13.27 11.45
C MET A 4 7.38 12.01 12.28
N PHE A 5 8.64 11.55 12.32
CA PHE A 5 9.04 10.42 13.16
C PHE A 5 8.85 10.72 14.65
N ILE A 6 9.20 11.94 15.10
CA ILE A 6 9.02 12.35 16.50
C ILE A 6 7.54 12.30 16.89
N ILE A 7 6.63 12.82 16.05
CA ILE A 7 5.19 12.79 16.32
C ILE A 7 4.68 11.34 16.40
N SER A 8 5.08 10.47 15.47
CA SER A 8 4.69 9.06 15.48
C SER A 8 5.18 8.32 16.73
N ILE A 9 6.43 8.56 17.16
CA ILE A 9 6.98 7.96 18.38
C ILE A 9 6.24 8.43 19.62
N LEU A 10 5.93 9.74 19.72
CA LEU A 10 5.19 10.30 20.84
C LEU A 10 3.78 9.69 20.94
N LEU A 11 3.07 9.57 19.81
CA LEU A 11 1.76 8.92 19.74
C LEU A 11 1.81 7.47 20.21
N ILE A 12 2.76 6.68 19.72
CA ILE A 12 2.92 5.28 20.11
C ILE A 12 3.25 5.18 21.61
N SER A 13 4.16 6.00 22.13
CA SER A 13 4.52 5.99 23.54
C SER A 13 3.34 6.34 24.45
N TYR A 14 2.53 7.33 24.05
CA TYR A 14 1.35 7.76 24.80
C TYR A 14 0.30 6.66 24.88
N ILE A 15 0.05 6.01 23.73
CA ILE A 15 -0.87 4.89 23.62
C ILE A 15 -0.41 3.71 24.49
N LEU A 16 0.88 3.35 24.46
CA LEU A 16 1.43 2.25 25.27
C LEU A 16 1.34 2.53 26.78
N THR A 17 1.48 3.79 27.22
CA THR A 17 1.36 4.16 28.63
C THR A 17 -0.08 4.14 29.16
N ILE A 18 -1.09 4.33 28.31
CA ILE A 18 -2.50 4.38 28.73
C ILE A 18 -3.15 2.99 28.72
N TYR A 19 -2.72 2.11 27.81
CA TYR A 19 -3.38 0.83 27.56
C TYR A 19 -2.62 -0.38 28.13
N SER A 20 -1.69 -0.18 29.06
CA SER A 20 -0.86 -1.23 29.68
C SER A 20 -1.67 -2.27 30.48
N ASP A 21 -2.92 -1.96 30.85
CA ASP A 21 -3.80 -2.89 31.57
C ASP A 21 -4.77 -3.58 30.59
N ASP A 22 -4.47 -4.84 30.28
CA ASP A 22 -5.39 -5.89 29.79
C ASP A 22 -6.09 -5.71 28.43
N ASN A 23 -5.49 -4.94 27.50
CA ASN A 23 -6.11 -4.71 26.20
C ASN A 23 -5.89 -5.86 25.20
N LYS A 24 -7.00 -6.42 24.72
CA LYS A 24 -7.05 -7.48 23.69
C LYS A 24 -6.35 -7.11 22.38
N PHE A 25 -6.21 -5.82 22.11
CA PHE A 25 -5.61 -5.28 20.87
C PHE A 25 -4.08 -5.45 20.77
N TYR A 26 -3.36 -5.55 21.90
CA TYR A 26 -1.89 -5.65 21.94
C TYR A 26 -1.35 -7.07 21.98
N ARG A 27 -2.08 -8.01 21.40
CA ARG A 27 -1.71 -9.42 21.38
C ARG A 27 -1.05 -9.76 20.03
N PHE A 28 -0.36 -10.90 19.98
CA PHE A 28 0.29 -11.39 18.77
C PHE A 28 -0.17 -12.81 18.46
N GLY A 29 -0.55 -13.08 17.20
CA GLY A 29 -0.90 -14.42 16.71
C GLY A 29 -2.39 -14.77 16.72
N PRO A 30 -2.75 -16.02 16.36
CA PRO A 30 -4.14 -16.46 16.20
C PRO A 30 -4.88 -16.44 17.54
N GLN A 31 -6.04 -15.78 17.59
CA GLN A 31 -6.89 -15.74 18.77
C GLN A 31 -8.38 -15.83 18.41
N PRO A 32 -9.22 -16.42 19.27
CA PRO A 32 -10.67 -16.47 19.05
C PRO A 32 -11.33 -15.09 18.94
N ASP A 33 -10.71 -14.08 19.56
CA ASP A 33 -11.16 -12.69 19.56
C ASP A 33 -10.72 -11.91 18.31
N LEU A 34 -9.88 -12.48 17.44
CA LEU A 34 -9.48 -11.87 16.17
C LEU A 34 -10.62 -12.02 15.16
N ILE A 35 -11.41 -10.96 15.01
CA ILE A 35 -12.58 -10.90 14.13
C ILE A 35 -12.30 -9.97 12.96
N ILE A 36 -12.28 -10.51 11.74
CA ILE A 36 -12.17 -9.73 10.51
C ILE A 36 -13.44 -9.96 9.70
N LEU A 37 -14.17 -8.88 9.41
CA LEU A 37 -15.44 -8.92 8.65
C LEU A 37 -16.47 -9.91 9.23
N GLY A 38 -16.45 -10.13 10.55
CA GLY A 38 -17.35 -11.06 11.24
C GLY A 38 -16.87 -12.51 11.34
N PHE A 39 -15.72 -12.86 10.74
CA PHE A 39 -15.12 -14.19 10.85
C PHE A 39 -14.07 -14.26 11.95
N THR A 40 -14.15 -15.29 12.79
CA THR A 40 -13.16 -15.56 13.85
C THR A 40 -11.97 -16.34 13.30
N ILE A 41 -10.77 -15.86 13.63
CA ILE A 41 -9.49 -16.39 13.14
C ILE A 41 -8.76 -17.01 14.33
N ASP A 42 -9.27 -18.17 14.71
CA ASP A 42 -8.84 -18.95 15.87
C ASP A 42 -7.70 -19.94 15.54
N THR A 43 -7.57 -20.38 14.28
CA THR A 43 -6.56 -21.35 13.88
C THR A 43 -5.32 -20.71 13.25
N PRO A 44 -4.12 -21.27 13.48
CA PRO A 44 -2.89 -20.82 12.83
C PRO A 44 -2.96 -20.85 11.29
N GLU A 45 -3.72 -21.78 10.71
CA GLU A 45 -3.90 -21.89 9.26
C GLU A 45 -4.68 -20.69 8.71
N LYS A 46 -5.80 -20.31 9.33
CA LYS A 46 -6.58 -19.13 8.94
C LYS A 46 -5.75 -17.85 9.11
N TYR A 47 -4.98 -17.77 10.19
CA TYR A 47 -4.10 -16.64 10.45
C TYR A 47 -3.01 -16.50 9.39
N SER A 48 -2.33 -17.60 9.04
CA SER A 48 -1.31 -17.61 7.97
C SER A 48 -1.87 -17.17 6.62
N LEU A 49 -3.09 -17.62 6.27
CA LEU A 49 -3.77 -17.21 5.04
C LEU A 49 -4.04 -15.71 5.01
N ILE A 50 -4.43 -15.13 6.15
CA ILE A 50 -4.70 -13.69 6.27
C ILE A 50 -3.43 -12.86 6.25
N VAL A 51 -2.36 -13.35 6.88
CA VAL A 51 -1.03 -12.74 6.77
C VAL A 51 -0.56 -12.72 5.31
N LEU A 52 -0.69 -13.85 4.60
CA LEU A 52 -0.32 -13.93 3.19
C LEU A 52 -1.17 -12.98 2.33
N TYR A 53 -2.48 -12.95 2.59
CA TYR A 53 -3.39 -12.01 1.95
C TYR A 53 -2.94 -10.56 2.19
N ALA A 54 -2.66 -10.18 3.43
CA ALA A 54 -2.21 -8.84 3.79
C ALA A 54 -0.95 -8.45 3.00
N ILE A 55 0.08 -9.31 2.98
CA ILE A 55 1.32 -9.04 2.23
C ILE A 55 1.04 -8.81 0.74
N ILE A 56 0.28 -9.70 0.11
CA ILE A 56 -0.05 -9.57 -1.33
C ILE A 56 -0.85 -8.28 -1.56
N ASN A 57 -1.81 -8.00 -0.70
CA ASN A 57 -2.68 -6.84 -0.78
C ASN A 57 -1.89 -5.53 -0.63
N THR A 58 -0.93 -5.46 0.30
CA THR A 58 0.01 -4.33 0.44
C THR A 58 0.82 -4.11 -0.84
N ILE A 59 1.30 -5.18 -1.47
CA ILE A 59 2.07 -5.08 -2.72
C ILE A 59 1.18 -4.53 -3.85
N ILE A 60 -0.03 -5.06 -4.02
CA ILE A 60 -0.97 -4.59 -5.06
C ILE A 60 -1.34 -3.12 -4.82
N ARG A 61 -1.66 -2.75 -3.58
CA ARG A 61 -1.92 -1.35 -3.21
C ARG A 61 -0.73 -0.43 -3.50
N ASN A 62 0.50 -0.90 -3.26
CA ASN A 62 1.69 -0.14 -3.64
C ASN A 62 1.80 0.04 -5.16
N LEU A 63 1.49 -0.99 -5.95
CA LEU A 63 1.48 -0.86 -7.41
C LEU A 63 0.38 0.10 -7.88
N ASP A 64 -0.81 0.04 -7.29
CA ASP A 64 -1.89 0.99 -7.57
C ASP A 64 -1.43 2.42 -7.31
N HIS A 65 -0.96 2.73 -6.10
CA HIS A 65 -0.56 4.08 -5.71
C HIS A 65 0.65 4.62 -6.47
N ASN A 66 1.63 3.78 -6.80
CA ASN A 66 2.87 4.23 -7.44
C ASN A 66 2.82 4.19 -8.98
N ILE A 67 1.94 3.37 -9.57
CA ILE A 67 1.90 3.14 -11.02
C ILE A 67 0.54 3.51 -11.61
N ILE A 68 -0.53 2.86 -11.14
CA ILE A 68 -1.86 2.97 -11.77
C ILE A 68 -2.43 4.37 -11.56
N PHE A 69 -2.43 4.86 -10.32
CA PHE A 69 -3.00 6.17 -9.99
C PHE A 69 -2.28 7.33 -10.69
N PRO A 70 -0.93 7.40 -10.72
CA PRO A 70 -0.22 8.39 -11.54
C PRO A 70 -0.49 8.24 -13.03
N TRP A 71 -0.60 7.00 -13.54
CA TRP A 71 -0.92 6.77 -14.96
C TRP A 71 -2.30 7.30 -15.32
N ILE A 72 -3.33 7.04 -14.49
CA ILE A 72 -4.68 7.58 -14.66
C ILE A 72 -4.62 9.11 -14.62
N THR A 73 -3.91 9.68 -13.65
CA THR A 73 -3.81 11.14 -13.49
C THR A 73 -3.17 11.81 -14.72
N LEU A 74 -2.07 11.25 -15.21
CA LEU A 74 -1.29 11.84 -16.30
C LEU A 74 -1.87 11.59 -17.69
N ASN A 75 -2.51 10.44 -17.92
CA ASN A 75 -3.00 10.05 -19.25
C ASN A 75 -4.52 10.23 -19.41
N VAL A 76 -5.30 10.01 -18.35
CA VAL A 76 -6.78 10.08 -18.42
C VAL A 76 -7.29 11.43 -17.91
N GLN A 77 -6.78 11.92 -16.78
CA GLN A 77 -7.31 13.14 -16.13
C GLN A 77 -6.65 14.43 -16.61
N ASN A 78 -5.48 14.36 -17.24
CA ASN A 78 -4.76 15.54 -17.70
C ASN A 78 -5.35 16.12 -18.99
N MET A 79 -6.24 17.10 -18.84
CA MET A 79 -6.90 17.79 -19.95
C MET A 79 -5.94 18.62 -20.84
N ASN A 80 -4.74 18.93 -20.35
CA ASN A 80 -3.75 19.75 -21.05
C ASN A 80 -2.68 18.92 -21.78
N ALA A 81 -2.69 17.59 -21.62
CA ALA A 81 -1.79 16.72 -22.36
C ALA A 81 -2.13 16.78 -23.86
N GLN A 82 -1.13 17.04 -24.71
CA GLN A 82 -1.29 16.85 -26.14
C GLN A 82 -1.71 15.39 -26.39
N ASN A 83 -2.78 15.19 -27.17
CA ASN A 83 -3.26 13.88 -27.59
C ASN A 83 -2.18 13.16 -28.41
N THR A 84 -1.22 12.55 -27.73
CA THR A 84 -0.31 11.57 -28.32
C THR A 84 -1.14 10.34 -28.65
N GLU A 85 -0.76 9.60 -29.71
CA GLU A 85 -1.54 8.45 -30.22
C GLU A 85 -1.79 7.34 -29.18
N ILE A 86 -1.13 7.40 -28.02
CA ILE A 86 -1.34 6.60 -26.80
C ILE A 86 -2.77 6.80 -26.23
N ASN A 87 -3.45 7.92 -26.54
CA ASN A 87 -4.86 8.16 -26.18
C ASN A 87 -5.89 7.33 -26.97
N LYS A 88 -5.45 6.39 -27.81
CA LYS A 88 -6.34 5.38 -28.45
C LYS A 88 -6.48 4.09 -27.64
N ILE A 89 -6.17 4.08 -26.36
CA ILE A 89 -6.47 2.90 -25.52
C ILE A 89 -7.97 2.90 -25.25
N SER A 90 -8.74 2.10 -26.01
CA SER A 90 -10.20 1.98 -25.85
C SER A 90 -10.65 1.55 -24.43
N HIS A 91 -9.72 1.05 -23.61
CA HIS A 91 -9.99 0.49 -22.28
C HIS A 91 -9.68 1.45 -21.11
N GLN A 92 -9.40 2.75 -21.35
CA GLN A 92 -9.10 3.71 -20.26
C GLN A 92 -10.23 3.83 -19.23
N TYR A 93 -11.49 3.78 -19.69
CA TYR A 93 -12.67 3.77 -18.83
C TYR A 93 -12.73 2.52 -17.95
N GLU A 94 -12.44 1.35 -18.51
CA GLU A 94 -12.46 0.07 -17.79
C GLU A 94 -11.39 0.05 -16.68
N ILE A 95 -10.18 0.54 -16.98
CA ILE A 95 -9.10 0.65 -16.00
C ILE A 95 -9.52 1.56 -14.85
N SER A 96 -10.10 2.73 -15.15
CA SER A 96 -10.49 3.70 -14.12
C SER A 96 -11.63 3.19 -13.23
N ILE A 97 -12.63 2.52 -13.82
CA ILE A 97 -13.74 1.92 -13.07
C ILE A 97 -13.23 0.77 -12.20
N THR A 98 -12.42 -0.13 -12.77
CA THR A 98 -11.82 -1.26 -12.04
C THR A 98 -10.99 -0.77 -10.88
N ASN A 99 -10.16 0.25 -11.09
CA ASN A 99 -9.35 0.83 -10.04
C ASN A 99 -10.21 1.38 -8.90
N THR A 100 -11.24 2.14 -9.24
CA THR A 100 -12.16 2.72 -8.24
C THR A 100 -12.81 1.63 -7.39
N VAL A 101 -13.35 0.59 -8.03
CA VAL A 101 -14.00 -0.52 -7.33
C VAL A 101 -13.00 -1.24 -6.43
N TYR A 102 -11.81 -1.56 -6.94
CA TYR A 102 -10.74 -2.18 -6.16
C TYR A 102 -10.38 -1.35 -4.93
N SER A 103 -10.13 -0.04 -5.08
CA SER A 103 -9.73 0.82 -3.97
C SER A 103 -10.79 0.89 -2.86
N TRP A 104 -12.08 0.87 -3.21
CA TRP A 104 -13.16 0.83 -2.21
C TRP A 104 -13.17 -0.46 -1.40
N PHE A 105 -13.05 -1.61 -2.07
CA PHE A 105 -12.99 -2.91 -1.38
C PHE A 105 -11.71 -3.06 -0.56
N ASP A 106 -10.58 -2.67 -1.11
CA ASP A 106 -9.29 -2.68 -0.41
C ASP A 106 -9.37 -1.83 0.86
N TRP A 107 -9.86 -0.59 0.75
CA TRP A 107 -10.02 0.30 1.89
C TRP A 107 -10.93 -0.28 2.98
N LEU A 108 -12.03 -0.92 2.59
CA LEU A 108 -12.94 -1.57 3.53
C LEU A 108 -12.26 -2.72 4.29
N ILE A 109 -11.53 -3.60 3.59
CA ILE A 109 -10.82 -4.72 4.21
C ILE A 109 -9.69 -4.20 5.10
N TYR A 110 -8.95 -3.21 4.61
CA TYR A 110 -7.84 -2.57 5.32
C TYR A 110 -8.26 -2.02 6.69
N ILE A 111 -9.35 -1.24 6.75
CA ILE A 111 -9.87 -0.71 8.02
C ILE A 111 -10.18 -1.84 9.00
N HIS A 112 -10.83 -2.92 8.54
CA HIS A 112 -11.17 -4.04 9.42
C HIS A 112 -9.94 -4.79 9.90
N MET A 113 -8.91 -4.96 9.07
CA MET A 113 -7.65 -5.58 9.49
C MET A 113 -6.92 -4.71 10.52
N LEU A 114 -6.90 -3.39 10.33
CA LEU A 114 -6.23 -2.47 11.27
C LEU A 114 -6.90 -2.40 12.63
N LEU A 115 -8.24 -2.49 12.66
CA LEU A 115 -9.02 -2.46 13.90
C LEU A 115 -9.04 -3.81 14.63
N ALA A 116 -8.63 -4.89 13.96
CA ALA A 116 -8.67 -6.22 14.54
C ALA A 116 -7.57 -6.41 15.59
N GLN A 117 -6.30 -6.07 15.28
CA GLN A 117 -5.17 -6.30 16.19
C GLN A 117 -3.92 -5.51 15.75
N ILE A 118 -3.06 -5.16 16.73
CA ILE A 118 -1.85 -4.36 16.46
C ILE A 118 -0.82 -5.09 15.58
N ASP A 119 -0.77 -6.41 15.63
CA ASP A 119 0.20 -7.21 14.88
C ASP A 119 -0.05 -7.13 13.37
N MET A 120 -1.32 -7.18 12.95
CA MET A 120 -1.74 -6.95 11.56
C MET A 120 -1.40 -5.55 11.08
N PHE A 121 -1.56 -4.53 11.93
CA PHE A 121 -1.12 -3.16 11.61
C PHE A 121 0.41 -3.07 11.42
N LEU A 122 1.19 -3.67 12.32
CA LEU A 122 2.65 -3.66 12.23
C LEU A 122 3.14 -4.41 10.98
N LEU A 123 2.51 -5.54 10.65
CA LEU A 123 2.83 -6.31 9.45
C LEU A 123 2.57 -5.49 8.17
N GLU A 124 1.43 -4.81 8.12
CA GLU A 124 1.06 -3.94 7.02
C GLU A 124 2.04 -2.78 6.87
N LEU A 125 2.33 -2.06 7.96
CA LEU A 125 3.27 -0.93 7.96
C LEU A 125 4.68 -1.35 7.51
N THR A 126 5.17 -2.49 8.02
CA THR A 126 6.51 -2.98 7.66
C THR A 126 6.58 -3.42 6.20
N THR A 127 5.54 -4.10 5.71
CA THR A 127 5.47 -4.54 4.30
C THR A 127 5.41 -3.33 3.36
N ASP A 128 4.62 -2.30 3.71
CA ASP A 128 4.48 -1.08 2.92
C ASP A 128 5.80 -0.31 2.81
N VAL A 129 6.52 -0.15 3.93
CA VAL A 129 7.85 0.49 3.98
C VAL A 129 8.87 -0.27 3.11
N ILE A 130 8.84 -1.60 3.13
CA ILE A 130 9.72 -2.43 2.29
C ILE A 130 9.36 -2.25 0.81
N ALA A 131 8.07 -2.28 0.48
CA ALA A 131 7.58 -2.13 -0.89
C ALA A 131 7.96 -0.77 -1.47
N ILE A 132 7.71 0.33 -0.75
CA ILE A 132 8.03 1.68 -1.23
C ILE A 132 9.54 1.87 -1.41
N TYR A 133 10.37 1.31 -0.51
CA TYR A 133 11.82 1.33 -0.66
C TYR A 133 12.25 0.64 -1.96
N PHE A 134 11.70 -0.55 -2.24
CA PHE A 134 12.01 -1.30 -3.44
C PHE A 134 11.58 -0.57 -4.72
N VAL A 135 10.32 -0.11 -4.75
CA VAL A 135 9.74 0.61 -5.89
C VAL A 135 10.53 1.89 -6.18
N THR A 136 10.80 2.69 -5.16
CA THR A 136 11.58 3.94 -5.30
C THR A 136 12.98 3.67 -5.85
N ARG A 137 13.66 2.64 -5.33
CA ARG A 137 14.99 2.26 -5.81
C ARG A 137 14.97 1.83 -7.28
N TRP A 138 13.95 1.07 -7.67
CA TRP A 138 13.75 0.64 -9.05
C TRP A 138 13.53 1.83 -9.99
N TYR A 139 12.69 2.80 -9.59
CA TYR A 139 12.46 4.02 -10.37
C TYR A 139 13.71 4.86 -10.55
N ILE A 140 14.48 5.10 -9.48
CA ILE A 140 15.73 5.88 -9.56
C ILE A 140 16.72 5.20 -10.50
N LYS A 141 16.92 3.88 -10.36
CA LYS A 141 17.83 3.12 -11.21
C LYS A 141 17.45 3.23 -12.69
N ASN A 142 16.18 3.05 -13.03
CA ASN A 142 15.72 3.12 -14.42
C ASN A 142 15.82 4.53 -14.99
N LYS A 143 15.58 5.56 -14.17
CA LYS A 143 15.76 6.96 -14.59
C LYS A 143 17.21 7.28 -14.92
N THR A 144 18.17 6.77 -14.14
CA THR A 144 19.60 6.94 -14.42
C THR A 144 20.00 6.28 -15.75
N ILE A 145 19.56 5.04 -16.00
CA ILE A 145 19.86 4.31 -17.23
C ILE A 145 19.34 5.05 -18.48
N ILE A 146 18.11 5.59 -18.41
CA ILE A 146 17.52 6.35 -19.53
C ILE A 146 18.34 7.61 -19.82
N ASN A 147 18.73 8.35 -18.78
CA ASN A 147 19.55 9.55 -18.96
C ASN A 147 20.91 9.26 -19.59
N ASP A 148 21.58 8.19 -19.15
CA ASP A 148 22.88 7.79 -19.72
C ASP A 148 22.75 7.38 -21.20
N THR A 149 21.63 6.74 -21.57
CA THR A 149 21.34 6.35 -22.97
C THR A 149 21.12 7.59 -23.84
N ILE A 150 20.29 8.53 -23.40
CA ILE A 150 20.02 9.78 -24.14
C ILE A 150 21.30 10.62 -24.32
N ILE A 151 22.17 10.69 -23.31
CA ILE A 151 23.43 11.43 -23.42
C ILE A 151 24.34 10.79 -24.48
N ASN A 152 24.41 9.46 -24.54
CA ASN A 152 25.20 8.76 -25.56
C ASN A 152 24.66 8.94 -26.98
N ASP A 153 23.33 9.04 -27.15
CA ASP A 153 22.69 9.28 -28.44
C ASP A 153 22.83 10.74 -28.94
N ILE A 154 23.12 11.70 -28.05
CA ILE A 154 23.33 13.13 -28.42
C ILE A 154 24.80 13.42 -28.77
N ILE A 155 25.75 12.60 -28.31
CA ILE A 155 27.20 12.81 -28.50
C ILE A 155 27.72 12.10 -29.77
N LEU A 156 26.90 11.26 -30.43
CA LEU A 156 27.17 10.63 -31.73
C LEU A 156 26.41 11.34 -32.86
#